data_AF-A0A8T0E7W0-F1
#
_entry.id   AF-A0A8T0E7W0-F1
#
_cell.length_a   1.000
_cell.length_b   1.000
_cell.length_c   1.000
_cell.angle_alpha   90.00
_cell.angle_beta   90.00
_cell.angle_gamma   90.00
#
_symmetry.space_group_name_H-M   'P 1'
#
loop_
_entity.id
_entity.type
_entity.pdbx_description
1 polymer ?
#
loop_
_entity_poly.entity_id
_entity_poly.type
_entity_poly.pdbx_seq_one_letter_code
_entity_poly.pdbx_strand_id
1 'polypeptide(L)'
;MQSLPPLPPRGVAPVSDDTVQNMATRPLPPVPVPKLDEKSSPYKQPQDIQQNPWFHEIEREDAEAAVRKLNEPGSFVVRPSKRAGKENPYSLTVLHEDKLFHLNIRLRPDNTFALGKEKEKEKTFATVADLITFHLNEPILLKNRGEAAGKTILRKYPEKT
;
A
#
# COMPACT_ATOMS: atom_id res chain seq x y z
N MET A 1 64.27 -42.61 -45.05
CA MET A 1 63.04 -42.04 -45.65
C MET A 1 62.23 -41.43 -44.53
N GLN A 2 62.16 -40.10 -44.56
CA GLN A 2 61.11 -39.21 -44.06
C GLN A 2 60.47 -39.43 -42.67
N SER A 3 60.90 -38.53 -41.80
CA SER A 3 60.41 -37.97 -40.53
C SER A 3 58.91 -37.85 -40.31
N LEU A 4 58.51 -37.93 -39.03
CA LEU A 4 57.53 -37.04 -38.39
C LEU A 4 58.01 -36.70 -36.95
N PRO A 5 57.97 -35.42 -36.54
CA PRO A 5 58.58 -34.93 -35.30
C PRO A 5 57.70 -35.09 -34.04
N PRO A 6 58.30 -35.06 -32.84
CA PRO A 6 57.60 -35.27 -31.57
C PRO A 6 56.73 -34.09 -31.16
N LEU A 7 55.55 -34.39 -30.63
CA LEU A 7 54.62 -33.39 -30.08
C LEU A 7 55.12 -32.83 -28.74
N PRO A 8 54.95 -31.52 -28.48
CA PRO A 8 55.37 -30.88 -27.24
C PRO A 8 54.43 -31.22 -26.06
N PRO A 9 54.95 -31.16 -24.81
CA PRO A 9 54.13 -31.33 -23.61
C PRO A 9 53.20 -30.13 -23.43
N ARG A 10 51.93 -30.42 -23.12
CA ARG A 10 50.87 -29.41 -22.95
C ARG A 10 51.08 -28.65 -21.64
N GLY A 11 51.93 -27.62 -21.69
CA GLY A 11 52.03 -26.62 -20.64
C GLY A 11 50.88 -25.63 -20.74
N VAL A 12 50.23 -25.34 -19.62
CA VAL A 12 49.83 -23.98 -19.29
C VAL A 12 50.11 -23.78 -17.80
N ALA A 13 51.08 -22.90 -17.56
CA ALA A 13 51.51 -22.39 -16.28
C ALA A 13 50.46 -21.42 -15.68
N PRO A 14 50.62 -21.01 -14.41
CA PRO A 14 49.57 -20.44 -13.57
C PRO A 14 49.57 -18.91 -13.57
N VAL A 15 48.44 -18.35 -13.07
CA VAL A 15 48.21 -17.07 -12.36
C VAL A 15 48.85 -15.78 -12.91
N SER A 16 48.05 -14.73 -13.09
CA SER A 16 48.07 -13.43 -12.34
C SER A 16 47.45 -12.40 -13.30
N ASP A 17 46.77 -11.31 -12.97
CA ASP A 17 46.31 -10.64 -11.75
C ASP A 17 45.33 -9.54 -12.25
N ASP A 18 44.41 -9.13 -11.38
CA ASP A 18 43.70 -7.85 -11.30
C ASP A 18 43.32 -7.06 -12.58
N THR A 19 42.02 -6.81 -12.76
CA THR A 19 41.43 -5.48 -13.02
C THR A 19 40.00 -5.64 -13.54
N VAL A 20 39.03 -5.32 -12.69
CA VAL A 20 37.62 -5.19 -13.05
C VAL A 20 37.37 -3.81 -13.65
N GLN A 21 37.45 -3.65 -14.97
CA GLN A 21 36.76 -2.57 -15.70
C GLN A 21 36.43 -2.99 -17.14
N ASN A 22 35.13 -2.93 -17.51
CA ASN A 22 34.59 -2.28 -18.72
C ASN A 22 33.33 -2.97 -19.31
N MET A 23 32.18 -2.34 -19.08
CA MET A 23 31.11 -1.92 -20.01
C MET A 23 30.82 -2.73 -21.30
N ALA A 24 29.56 -3.21 -21.36
CA ALA A 24 28.60 -3.24 -22.49
C ALA A 24 29.02 -3.71 -23.90
N THR A 25 28.46 -4.82 -24.39
CA THR A 25 27.50 -4.83 -25.52
C THR A 25 27.05 -6.25 -25.90
N ARG A 26 25.81 -6.59 -25.55
CA ARG A 26 25.00 -7.56 -26.30
C ARG A 26 23.54 -7.16 -26.07
N PRO A 27 22.77 -6.76 -27.09
CA PRO A 27 21.37 -6.42 -26.89
C PRO A 27 20.66 -7.71 -26.50
N LEU A 28 20.31 -7.81 -25.22
CA LEU A 28 19.45 -8.86 -24.74
C LEU A 28 18.09 -8.68 -25.44
N PRO A 29 17.40 -9.76 -25.86
CA PRO A 29 15.99 -9.65 -26.19
C PRO A 29 15.30 -8.98 -24.99
N PRO A 30 14.34 -8.06 -25.20
CA PRO A 30 13.65 -7.46 -24.07
C PRO A 30 13.01 -8.62 -23.31
N VAL A 31 13.57 -8.95 -22.15
CA VAL A 31 12.83 -9.71 -21.16
C VAL A 31 11.52 -8.97 -21.05
N PRO A 32 10.35 -9.63 -21.16
CA PRO A 32 9.14 -9.01 -20.67
C PRO A 32 9.45 -8.76 -19.20
N VAL A 33 9.83 -7.52 -18.89
CA VAL A 33 9.62 -6.97 -17.56
C VAL A 33 8.18 -7.37 -17.31
N PRO A 34 7.86 -8.15 -16.26
CA PRO A 34 6.50 -8.11 -15.80
C PRO A 34 6.28 -6.62 -15.61
N LYS A 35 5.45 -6.03 -16.49
CA LYS A 35 4.77 -4.79 -16.15
C LYS A 35 4.22 -5.18 -14.80
N LEU A 36 4.82 -4.65 -13.75
CA LEU A 36 4.27 -4.79 -12.43
C LEU A 36 2.92 -4.14 -12.66
N ASP A 37 1.90 -4.96 -12.90
CA ASP A 37 0.55 -4.53 -13.12
C ASP A 37 0.22 -3.83 -11.81
N GLU A 38 0.49 -2.53 -11.79
CA GLU A 38 0.42 -1.63 -10.64
C GLU A 38 -1.06 -1.42 -10.24
N LYS A 39 -1.94 -2.24 -10.80
CA LYS A 39 -3.38 -2.34 -10.55
C LYS A 39 -3.85 -3.76 -10.15
N SER A 40 -2.95 -4.71 -9.92
CA SER A 40 -3.30 -6.03 -9.39
C SER A 40 -3.03 -6.10 -7.89
N SER A 41 -3.63 -5.18 -7.12
CA SER A 41 -3.96 -5.52 -5.75
C SER A 41 -4.74 -6.84 -5.80
N PRO A 42 -4.38 -7.90 -5.02
CA PRO A 42 -5.12 -9.17 -5.01
C PRO A 42 -6.55 -9.03 -4.43
N TYR A 43 -7.01 -7.79 -4.28
CA TYR A 43 -8.24 -7.38 -3.66
C TYR A 43 -9.08 -6.76 -4.74
N LYS A 44 -10.27 -7.33 -4.93
CA LYS A 44 -11.28 -6.89 -5.89
C LYS A 44 -11.93 -5.59 -5.40
N GLN A 45 -11.12 -4.57 -5.21
CA GLN A 45 -11.60 -3.21 -5.03
C GLN A 45 -12.01 -2.71 -6.42
N PRO A 46 -13.21 -2.11 -6.56
CA PRO A 46 -13.54 -1.43 -7.81
C PRO A 46 -12.43 -0.40 -8.08
N GLN A 47 -11.94 -0.36 -9.33
CA GLN A 47 -10.91 0.61 -9.74
C GLN A 47 -11.36 2.06 -9.46
N ASP A 48 -12.67 2.25 -9.31
CA ASP A 48 -13.36 3.49 -8.98
C ASP A 48 -13.17 3.97 -7.54
N ILE A 49 -12.59 3.18 -6.61
CA ILE A 49 -12.33 3.70 -5.26
C ILE A 49 -11.42 4.93 -5.34
N GLN A 50 -10.45 4.93 -6.24
CA GLN A 50 -9.57 6.08 -6.48
C GLN A 50 -10.35 7.30 -7.01
N GLN A 51 -11.49 7.10 -7.66
CA GLN A 51 -12.37 8.17 -8.15
C GLN A 51 -13.31 8.72 -7.07
N ASN A 52 -13.40 8.08 -5.91
CA ASN A 52 -14.27 8.58 -4.85
C ASN A 52 -13.73 9.89 -4.24
N PRO A 53 -14.60 10.85 -3.91
CA PRO A 53 -14.17 12.16 -3.41
C PRO A 53 -13.53 12.07 -2.01
N TRP A 54 -13.90 11.06 -1.23
CA TRP A 54 -13.36 10.79 0.10
C TRP A 54 -12.07 9.97 0.09
N PHE A 55 -11.62 9.45 -1.05
CA PHE A 55 -10.39 8.66 -1.16
C PHE A 55 -9.25 9.50 -1.72
N HIS A 56 -8.16 9.68 -1.00
CA HIS A 56 -7.02 10.49 -1.40
C HIS A 56 -5.74 9.67 -1.34
N GLU A 57 -4.92 9.72 -2.39
CA GLU A 57 -3.64 8.98 -2.47
C GLU A 57 -2.50 9.76 -1.80
N ILE A 58 -2.75 10.20 -0.58
CA ILE A 58 -1.87 11.11 0.15
C ILE A 58 -1.26 10.42 1.38
N GLU A 59 -0.16 10.98 1.88
CA GLU A 59 0.50 10.49 3.09
C GLU A 59 -0.30 10.86 4.35
N ARG A 60 0.18 10.39 5.50
CA ARG A 60 -0.50 10.63 6.78
C ARG A 60 -0.65 12.13 7.05
N GLU A 61 0.42 12.89 6.87
CA GLU A 61 0.48 14.32 7.17
C GLU A 61 -0.50 15.13 6.30
N ASP A 62 -0.55 14.86 5.00
CA ASP A 62 -1.52 15.49 4.09
C ASP A 62 -2.96 15.12 4.44
N ALA A 63 -3.22 13.86 4.79
CA ALA A 63 -4.56 13.43 5.21
C ALA A 63 -5.01 14.17 6.48
N GLU A 64 -4.10 14.34 7.43
CA GLU A 64 -4.31 15.15 8.62
C GLU A 64 -4.58 16.61 8.26
N ALA A 65 -3.77 17.21 7.39
CA ALA A 65 -3.95 18.59 6.94
C ALA A 65 -5.29 18.79 6.23
N ALA A 66 -5.70 17.88 5.34
CA ALA A 66 -6.95 17.95 4.60
C ALA A 66 -8.17 17.89 5.52
N VAL A 67 -8.16 16.94 6.46
CA VAL A 67 -9.24 16.77 7.44
C VAL A 67 -9.26 17.93 8.45
N ARG A 68 -8.09 18.41 8.86
CA ARG A 68 -7.93 19.55 9.78
C ARG A 68 -8.34 20.88 9.14
N LYS A 69 -8.16 21.02 7.82
CA LYS A 69 -8.62 22.18 7.03
C LYS A 69 -10.15 22.33 7.04
N LEU A 70 -10.91 21.23 7.12
CA LEU A 70 -12.35 21.30 7.35
C LEU A 70 -12.71 21.77 8.76
N ASN A 71 -11.88 21.41 9.75
CA ASN A 71 -12.09 21.67 11.18
C ASN A 71 -13.48 21.23 11.71
N GLU A 72 -14.14 20.28 11.03
CA GLU A 72 -15.47 19.79 11.40
C GLU A 72 -15.41 18.37 11.98
N PRO A 73 -16.16 18.07 13.06
CA PRO A 73 -16.21 16.73 13.63
C PRO A 73 -16.89 15.74 12.67
N GLY A 74 -16.26 14.59 12.47
CA GLY A 74 -16.70 13.60 11.49
C GLY A 74 -16.17 13.86 10.07
N SER A 75 -15.25 14.81 9.91
CA SER A 75 -14.46 14.97 8.68
C SER A 75 -13.53 13.77 8.50
N PHE A 76 -13.55 13.11 7.34
CA PHE A 76 -12.76 11.91 7.11
C PHE A 76 -12.14 11.84 5.72
N VAL A 77 -11.07 11.07 5.60
CA VAL A 77 -10.41 10.78 4.33
C VAL A 77 -9.84 9.36 4.36
N VAL A 78 -10.02 8.61 3.28
CA VAL A 78 -9.41 7.29 3.11
C VAL A 78 -8.13 7.44 2.30
N ARG A 79 -7.06 6.81 2.75
CA ARG A 79 -5.78 6.75 2.05
C ARG A 79 -5.32 5.32 1.81
N PRO A 80 -4.57 5.05 0.73
CA PRO A 80 -3.89 3.78 0.56
C PRO A 80 -2.75 3.64 1.57
N SER A 81 -2.53 2.42 2.04
CA SER A 81 -1.44 2.10 2.97
C SER A 81 -0.53 1.03 2.36
N LYS A 82 0.36 1.46 1.45
CA LYS A 82 1.36 0.56 0.83
C LYS A 82 2.33 -0.04 1.85
N ARG A 83 2.56 0.63 2.99
CA ARG A 83 3.53 0.21 4.03
C ARG A 83 2.97 -0.78 5.06
N ALA A 84 1.65 -0.94 5.18
CA ALA A 84 1.05 -1.78 6.23
C ALA A 84 0.77 -3.23 5.80
N GLY A 85 1.25 -3.61 4.60
CA GLY A 85 1.16 -4.97 4.08
C GLY A 85 -0.19 -5.30 3.45
N LYS A 86 -0.30 -6.55 2.99
CA LYS A 86 -1.49 -7.11 2.33
C LYS A 86 -2.73 -7.08 3.23
N GLU A 87 -2.54 -7.29 4.52
CA GLU A 87 -3.64 -7.32 5.50
C GLU A 87 -4.25 -5.95 5.77
N ASN A 88 -3.54 -4.85 5.52
CA ASN A 88 -4.04 -3.49 5.80
C ASN A 88 -3.83 -2.58 4.58
N PRO A 89 -4.58 -2.82 3.49
CA PRO A 89 -4.35 -2.11 2.24
C PRO A 89 -4.72 -0.62 2.30
N TYR A 90 -5.62 -0.22 3.21
CA TYR A 90 -6.09 1.16 3.33
C TYR A 90 -6.08 1.65 4.78
N SER A 91 -6.21 2.96 4.95
CA SER A 91 -6.34 3.61 6.25
C SER A 91 -7.31 4.78 6.14
N LEU A 92 -8.25 4.87 7.06
CA LEU A 92 -9.20 5.96 7.21
C LEU A 92 -8.68 6.92 8.28
N THR A 93 -8.57 8.20 7.95
CA THR A 93 -8.27 9.27 8.89
C THR A 93 -9.53 10.06 9.15
N VAL A 94 -9.87 10.34 10.40
CA VAL A 94 -11.11 11.06 10.79
C VAL A 94 -10.83 12.06 11.92
N LEU A 95 -11.44 13.24 11.85
CA LEU A 95 -11.43 14.25 12.91
C LEU A 95 -12.56 14.00 13.90
N HIS A 96 -12.25 14.04 15.18
CA HIS A 96 -13.24 14.00 16.24
C HIS A 96 -12.74 14.81 17.44
N GLU A 97 -13.53 15.76 17.94
CA GLU A 97 -13.17 16.61 19.09
C GLU A 97 -11.76 17.24 18.97
N ASP A 98 -11.47 17.85 17.81
CA ASP A 98 -10.17 18.45 17.47
C ASP A 98 -8.98 17.44 17.44
N LYS A 99 -9.26 16.14 17.55
CA LYS A 99 -8.27 15.06 17.50
C LYS A 99 -8.39 14.28 16.21
N LEU A 100 -7.25 13.97 15.60
CA LEU A 100 -7.15 13.13 14.42
C LEU A 100 -7.01 11.66 14.84
N PHE A 101 -7.83 10.81 14.24
CA PHE A 101 -7.82 9.38 14.48
C PHE A 101 -7.53 8.64 13.19
N HIS A 102 -6.57 7.71 13.24
CA HIS A 102 -6.22 6.86 12.12
C HIS A 102 -6.70 5.44 12.38
N LEU A 103 -7.59 4.99 11.53
CA LEU A 103 -8.21 3.68 11.56
C LEU A 103 -7.70 2.88 10.37
N ASN A 104 -7.00 1.79 10.64
CA ASN A 104 -6.53 0.87 9.60
C ASN A 104 -7.73 0.16 8.99
N ILE A 105 -7.80 0.03 7.67
CA ILE A 105 -8.79 -0.83 7.03
C ILE A 105 -8.09 -2.15 6.78
N ARG A 106 -8.46 -3.15 7.59
CA ARG A 106 -7.94 -4.50 7.47
C ARG A 106 -8.73 -5.29 6.44
N LEU A 107 -8.08 -6.21 5.75
CA LEU A 107 -8.72 -7.20 4.93
C LEU A 107 -8.65 -8.56 5.61
N ARG A 108 -9.82 -9.20 5.72
CA ARG A 108 -9.99 -10.53 6.27
C ARG A 108 -9.75 -11.61 5.20
N PRO A 109 -9.42 -12.85 5.61
CA PRO A 109 -9.31 -13.98 4.68
C PRO A 109 -10.60 -14.27 3.93
N ASP A 110 -11.76 -13.88 4.48
CA ASP A 110 -13.08 -13.97 3.84
C ASP A 110 -13.28 -12.95 2.70
N ASN A 111 -12.21 -12.29 2.23
CA ASN A 111 -12.25 -11.24 1.20
C ASN A 111 -13.11 -10.02 1.58
N THR A 112 -13.32 -9.79 2.88
CA THR A 112 -14.08 -8.65 3.41
C THR A 112 -13.19 -7.66 4.13
N PHE A 113 -13.55 -6.38 4.07
CA PHE A 113 -12.86 -5.28 4.72
C PHE A 113 -13.51 -4.97 6.07
N ALA A 114 -12.68 -4.75 7.09
CA ALA A 114 -13.12 -4.28 8.40
C ALA A 114 -12.35 -3.02 8.80
N LEU A 115 -13.00 -2.16 9.58
CA LEU A 115 -12.44 -0.87 9.98
C LEU A 115 -11.86 -0.89 11.39
N GLY A 116 -10.58 -0.52 11.49
CA GLY A 116 -9.86 -0.23 12.72
C GLY A 116 -9.48 -1.49 13.51
N LYS A 117 -9.51 -1.33 14.85
CA LYS A 117 -9.29 -2.44 15.80
C LYS A 117 -10.55 -3.30 15.91
N GLU A 118 -10.35 -4.56 16.27
CA GLU A 118 -11.42 -5.53 16.48
C GLU A 118 -12.37 -4.98 17.54
N LYS A 119 -13.67 -5.09 17.26
CA LYS A 119 -14.75 -4.56 18.11
C LYS A 119 -15.84 -5.60 18.18
N GLU A 120 -16.55 -5.62 19.30
CA GLU A 120 -17.64 -6.58 19.59
C GLU A 120 -18.85 -6.49 18.64
N LYS A 121 -18.83 -5.55 17.68
CA LYS A 121 -19.79 -5.43 16.57
C LYS A 121 -19.09 -4.95 15.31
N GLU A 122 -17.85 -5.39 15.08
CA GLU A 122 -17.14 -4.99 13.87
C GLU A 122 -17.96 -5.39 12.64
N LYS A 123 -18.17 -4.43 11.75
CA LYS A 123 -18.86 -4.68 10.49
C LYS A 123 -17.81 -4.97 9.44
N THR A 124 -18.01 -6.07 8.76
CA THR A 124 -17.25 -6.47 7.60
C THR A 124 -18.03 -6.08 6.35
N PHE A 125 -17.32 -5.65 5.32
CA PHE A 125 -17.91 -5.16 4.08
C PHE A 125 -17.21 -5.81 2.90
N ALA A 126 -17.94 -6.02 1.79
CA ALA A 126 -17.33 -6.53 0.57
C ALA A 126 -16.40 -5.48 -0.07
N THR A 127 -16.71 -4.18 0.08
CA THR A 127 -15.93 -3.07 -0.46
C THR A 127 -15.68 -1.99 0.59
N VAL A 128 -14.65 -1.17 0.38
CA VAL A 128 -14.42 0.00 1.23
C VAL A 128 -15.49 1.08 1.01
N ALA A 129 -16.08 1.18 -0.18
CA ALA A 129 -17.17 2.12 -0.42
C ALA A 129 -18.40 1.81 0.45
N ASP A 130 -18.80 0.54 0.53
CA ASP A 130 -19.86 0.09 1.45
C ASP A 130 -19.50 0.38 2.91
N LEU A 131 -18.25 0.11 3.30
CA LEU A 131 -17.75 0.39 4.63
C LEU A 131 -17.93 1.87 4.99
N ILE A 132 -17.52 2.78 4.11
CA ILE A 132 -17.67 4.22 4.32
C ILE A 132 -19.14 4.59 4.40
N THR A 133 -19.95 4.13 3.44
CA THR A 133 -21.38 4.44 3.32
C THR A 133 -22.14 4.06 4.59
N PHE A 134 -21.85 2.88 5.14
CA PHE A 134 -22.46 2.42 6.38
C PHE A 134 -22.08 3.30 7.58
N HIS A 135 -20.81 3.67 7.70
CA HIS A 135 -20.33 4.53 8.79
C HIS A 135 -20.71 6.01 8.64
N LEU A 136 -21.42 6.39 7.57
CA LEU A 136 -22.08 7.70 7.49
C LEU A 136 -23.20 7.83 8.51
N ASN A 137 -23.90 6.72 8.78
CA ASN A 137 -24.97 6.66 9.76
C ASN A 137 -24.52 5.97 11.05
N GLU A 138 -23.63 4.98 10.96
CA GLU A 138 -23.19 4.19 12.11
C GLU A 138 -21.94 4.80 12.80
N PRO A 139 -21.99 5.05 14.11
CA PRO A 139 -20.85 5.61 14.85
C PRO A 139 -19.68 4.64 15.01
N ILE A 140 -18.51 5.10 14.58
CA ILE A 140 -17.22 4.45 14.78
C ILE A 140 -16.71 4.76 16.19
N LEU A 141 -16.56 3.71 17.00
CA LEU A 141 -15.88 3.81 18.30
C LEU A 141 -14.39 4.17 18.14
N LEU A 142 -13.98 5.29 18.70
CA LEU A 142 -12.58 5.74 18.70
C LEU A 142 -11.92 5.34 20.02
N LYS A 143 -10.69 4.84 19.94
CA LYS A 143 -9.88 4.47 21.10
C LYS A 143 -8.58 5.26 21.05
N ASN A 144 -8.26 6.00 22.11
CA ASN A 144 -7.01 6.73 22.24
C ASN A 144 -6.22 6.16 23.42
N ARG A 145 -4.99 5.68 23.16
CA ARG A 145 -4.05 5.20 24.19
C ARG A 145 -4.61 4.18 25.21
N GLY A 146 -5.60 3.38 24.82
CA GLY A 146 -6.23 2.37 25.67
C GLY A 146 -7.58 2.78 26.26
N GLU A 147 -7.92 4.07 26.19
CA GLU A 147 -9.19 4.61 26.65
C GLU A 147 -10.17 4.80 25.49
N ALA A 148 -11.46 4.65 25.77
CA ALA A 148 -12.51 4.98 24.81
C ALA A 148 -12.51 6.50 24.63
N ALA A 149 -12.06 6.97 23.45
CA ALA A 149 -12.03 8.40 23.15
C ALA A 149 -13.44 8.93 22.87
N GLY A 150 -14.34 8.08 22.37
CA GLY A 150 -15.69 8.45 22.03
C GLY A 150 -16.20 7.66 20.84
N LYS A 151 -17.20 8.22 20.15
CA LYS A 151 -17.75 7.65 18.93
C LYS A 151 -17.99 8.75 17.91
N THR A 152 -17.56 8.53 16.66
CA THR A 152 -17.69 9.51 15.58
C THR A 152 -18.38 8.89 14.38
N ILE A 153 -19.16 9.67 13.64
CA ILE A 153 -19.75 9.25 12.35
C ILE A 153 -19.06 9.98 11.22
N LEU A 154 -19.01 9.35 10.05
CA LEU A 154 -18.49 9.94 8.84
C LEU A 154 -19.52 10.96 8.32
N ARG A 155 -19.24 12.26 8.47
CA ARG A 155 -20.18 13.31 8.04
C ARG A 155 -19.76 13.99 6.76
N LYS A 156 -18.48 14.35 6.70
CA LYS A 156 -17.91 15.16 5.63
C LYS A 156 -16.56 14.60 5.23
N TYR A 157 -16.16 14.90 4.02
CA TYR A 157 -14.85 14.56 3.50
C TYR A 157 -14.25 15.80 2.84
N PRO A 158 -12.92 16.00 2.90
CA PRO A 158 -12.28 17.05 2.14
C PRO A 158 -12.39 16.76 0.65
N GLU A 159 -12.66 17.80 -0.13
CA GLU A 159 -12.54 17.73 -1.58
C GLU A 159 -11.07 17.57 -1.97
N LYS A 160 -10.82 16.81 -3.03
CA LYS A 160 -9.51 16.74 -3.67
C LYS A 160 -9.22 18.12 -4.25
N THR A 161 -8.23 18.82 -3.69
CA THR A 161 -7.69 20.05 -4.28
C THR A 161 -6.59 19.69 -5.27
#